data_AF-A0A2V4A4A5-F1
#
_entry.id   AF-A0A2V4A4A5-F1
#
_cell.length_a   1.000
_cell.length_b   1.000
_cell.length_c   1.000
_cell.angle_alpha   90.00
_cell.angle_beta   90.00
_cell.angle_gamma   90.00
#
_symmetry.space_group_name_H-M   'P 1'
#
loop_
_entity.id
_entity.type
_entity.pdbx_description
1 polymer ?
#
loop_
_entity_poly.entity_id
_entity_poly.type
_entity_poly.pdbx_seq_one_letter_code
_entity_poly.pdbx_strand_id
1 'polypeptide(L)'
;MNNQDRYKKKFGINDEGIEKTQRALDYALDIRKFEIDMYWRRATYFWALIAVAFAGFFAVLGSKDIDQRELYSFIIGCVGLVFSWSWFLVNRGSKYWQENWENHVNMLEDSVIGPLYKTRLQRPKDDDIVEKIITGPAQLSVSKINQWVSFFTLIIWGFLIYSTLPPFLVSAPVSFLRIVIFGATILVCIMMCWKGKSHVFSYTHIMRSRKARIQ
;
A
#
# COMPACT_ATOMS: atom_id res chain seq x y z
N MET A 1 18.11 29.55 4.65
CA MET A 1 17.05 29.03 5.54
C MET A 1 16.86 27.56 5.20
N ASN A 2 17.11 26.64 6.14
CA ASN A 2 16.99 25.21 5.89
C ASN A 2 15.51 24.81 5.74
N ASN A 3 15.21 23.63 5.18
CA ASN A 3 13.86 23.09 5.02
C ASN A 3 13.10 23.01 6.36
N GLN A 4 13.80 22.70 7.45
CA GLN A 4 13.23 22.70 8.80
C GLN A 4 12.81 24.10 9.24
N ASP A 5 13.66 25.11 9.06
CA ASP A 5 13.35 26.51 9.38
C ASP A 5 12.19 27.03 8.52
N ARG A 6 12.15 26.64 7.24
CA ARG A 6 11.05 26.96 6.33
C ARG A 6 9.73 26.37 6.79
N TYR A 7 9.75 25.13 7.27
CA TYR A 7 8.58 24.47 7.86
C TYR A 7 8.13 25.22 9.12
N LYS A 8 9.04 25.44 10.08
CA LYS A 8 8.74 26.15 11.34
C LYS A 8 8.15 27.53 11.07
N LYS A 9 8.75 28.30 10.15
CA LYS A 9 8.23 29.60 9.72
C LYS A 9 6.84 29.50 9.09
N LYS A 10 6.58 28.49 8.25
CA LYS A 10 5.28 28.30 7.58
C LYS A 10 4.17 27.91 8.58
N PHE A 11 4.50 27.11 9.58
CA PHE A 11 3.55 26.68 10.60
C PHE A 11 3.42 27.67 11.77
N GLY A 12 4.33 28.65 11.89
CA GLY A 12 4.33 29.62 12.98
C GLY A 12 4.73 28.99 14.31
N ILE A 13 5.77 28.15 14.29
CA ILE A 13 6.30 27.49 15.49
C ILE A 13 7.25 28.47 16.17
N ASN A 14 6.71 29.25 17.11
CA ASN A 14 7.37 30.19 18.00
C ASN A 14 6.64 30.22 19.37
N ASP A 15 7.24 30.82 20.40
CA ASP A 15 6.71 30.78 21.78
C ASP A 15 5.29 31.40 21.91
N GLU A 16 4.92 32.33 21.03
CA GLU A 16 3.57 32.92 20.97
C GLU A 16 2.54 32.00 20.28
N GLY A 17 2.99 31.00 19.53
CA GLY A 17 2.19 30.08 18.71
C GLY A 17 1.99 28.69 19.30
N ILE A 18 2.24 28.49 20.61
CA ILE A 18 2.23 27.18 21.27
C ILE A 18 0.87 26.48 21.11
N GLU A 19 -0.26 27.17 21.29
CA GLU A 19 -1.59 26.56 21.17
C GLU A 19 -1.86 26.02 19.75
N LYS A 20 -1.46 26.77 18.73
CA LYS A 20 -1.60 26.35 17.32
C LYS A 20 -0.69 25.16 17.02
N THR A 21 0.52 25.17 17.56
CA THR A 21 1.50 24.07 17.42
C THR A 21 0.99 22.80 18.10
N GLN A 22 0.40 22.93 19.29
CA GLN A 22 -0.22 21.82 20.02
C GLN A 22 -1.39 21.22 19.24
N ARG A 23 -2.32 22.05 18.74
CA ARG A 23 -3.42 21.56 17.89
C ARG A 23 -2.91 20.87 16.62
N ALA A 24 -1.89 21.43 15.96
CA ALA A 24 -1.30 20.81 14.78
C ALA A 24 -0.66 19.45 15.11
N LEU A 25 0.00 19.33 16.27
CA LEU A 25 0.56 18.08 16.76
C LEU A 25 -0.55 17.05 17.03
N ASP A 26 -1.62 17.44 17.72
CA ASP A 26 -2.76 16.57 18.02
C ASP A 26 -3.40 16.02 16.73
N TYR A 27 -3.63 16.89 15.73
CA TYR A 27 -4.12 16.45 14.42
C TYR A 27 -3.14 15.51 13.72
N ALA A 28 -1.83 15.81 13.75
CA ALA A 28 -0.84 14.95 13.12
C ALA A 28 -0.77 13.56 13.78
N LEU A 29 -0.89 13.49 15.11
CA LEU A 29 -0.94 12.24 15.87
C LEU A 29 -2.20 11.43 15.53
N ASP A 30 -3.37 12.08 15.46
CA ASP A 30 -4.65 11.43 15.15
C ASP A 30 -4.68 10.91 13.71
N ILE A 31 -4.27 11.73 12.74
CA ILE A 31 -4.23 11.33 11.32
C ILE A 31 -3.21 10.19 11.12
N ARG A 32 -2.06 10.23 11.80
CA ARG A 32 -1.11 9.10 11.75
C ARG A 32 -1.74 7.82 12.27
N LYS A 33 -2.44 7.85 13.40
CA LYS A 33 -3.16 6.69 13.95
C LYS A 33 -4.19 6.18 12.95
N PHE A 34 -4.96 7.08 12.34
CA PHE A 34 -5.92 6.77 11.30
C PHE A 34 -5.27 6.09 10.08
N GLU A 35 -4.13 6.59 9.60
CA GLU A 35 -3.40 5.99 8.47
C GLU A 35 -2.83 4.60 8.80
N ILE A 36 -2.47 4.33 10.05
CA ILE A 36 -2.07 3.00 10.51
C ILE A 36 -3.26 2.04 10.51
N ASP A 37 -4.42 2.45 11.03
CA ASP A 37 -5.64 1.63 11.01
C ASP A 37 -6.10 1.34 9.57
N MET A 38 -6.15 2.37 8.74
CA MET A 38 -6.53 2.23 7.33
C MET A 38 -5.56 1.36 6.53
N TYR A 39 -4.27 1.39 6.86
CA TYR A 39 -3.29 0.48 6.26
C TYR A 39 -3.67 -0.98 6.48
N TRP A 40 -4.00 -1.36 7.70
CA TRP A 40 -4.41 -2.72 8.03
C TRP A 40 -5.75 -3.10 7.39
N ARG A 41 -6.74 -2.20 7.41
CA ARG A 41 -8.03 -2.44 6.73
C ARG A 41 -7.86 -2.71 5.24
N ARG A 42 -7.06 -1.89 4.55
CA ARG A 42 -6.74 -2.09 3.12
C ARG A 42 -6.06 -3.44 2.89
N ALA A 43 -5.11 -3.82 3.75
CA ALA A 43 -4.45 -5.12 3.66
C ALA A 43 -5.45 -6.29 3.79
N THR A 44 -6.40 -6.23 4.73
CA THR A 44 -7.43 -7.26 4.89
C THR A 44 -8.29 -7.44 3.64
N TYR A 45 -8.70 -6.35 2.99
CA TYR A 45 -9.48 -6.44 1.75
C TYR A 45 -8.72 -7.16 0.64
N PHE A 46 -7.45 -6.82 0.44
CA PHE A 46 -6.62 -7.47 -0.57
C PHE A 46 -6.35 -8.94 -0.24
N TRP A 47 -6.09 -9.27 1.04
CA TRP A 47 -5.94 -10.66 1.48
C TRP A 47 -7.18 -11.49 1.16
N ALA A 48 -8.36 -10.98 1.46
CA ALA A 48 -9.61 -11.69 1.20
C ALA A 48 -9.82 -11.95 -0.30
N LEU A 49 -9.63 -10.92 -1.15
CA LEU A 49 -9.77 -11.05 -2.60
C LEU A 49 -8.75 -12.02 -3.20
N ILE A 50 -7.50 -11.96 -2.75
CA ILE A 50 -6.43 -12.85 -3.20
C ILE A 50 -6.67 -14.29 -2.75
N ALA A 51 -7.14 -14.51 -1.51
CA ALA A 51 -7.47 -15.84 -1.01
C ALA A 51 -8.60 -16.48 -1.82
N VAL A 52 -9.66 -15.72 -2.12
CA VAL A 52 -10.74 -16.19 -2.99
C VAL A 52 -10.23 -16.49 -4.41
N ALA A 53 -9.36 -15.64 -4.95
CA ALA A 53 -8.75 -15.88 -6.26
C ALA A 53 -7.91 -17.17 -6.26
N PHE A 54 -7.09 -17.44 -5.23
CA PHE A 54 -6.34 -18.68 -5.12
C PHE A 54 -7.26 -19.90 -5.04
N ALA A 55 -8.29 -19.84 -4.19
CA ALA A 55 -9.26 -20.93 -4.07
C ALA A 55 -9.95 -21.21 -5.40
N GLY A 56 -10.40 -20.17 -6.11
CA GLY A 56 -11.00 -20.27 -7.44
C GLY A 56 -10.02 -20.86 -8.47
N PHE A 57 -8.76 -20.40 -8.47
CA PHE A 57 -7.73 -20.88 -9.39
C PHE A 57 -7.52 -22.40 -9.25
N PHE A 58 -7.29 -22.87 -8.02
CA PHE A 58 -7.02 -24.29 -7.78
C PHE A 58 -8.27 -25.16 -7.93
N ALA A 59 -9.46 -24.66 -7.58
CA ALA A 59 -10.72 -25.36 -7.79
C ALA A 59 -10.99 -25.59 -9.28
N VAL A 60 -10.80 -24.56 -10.11
CA VAL A 60 -10.99 -24.68 -11.58
C VAL A 60 -9.93 -25.57 -12.20
N LEU A 61 -8.65 -25.39 -11.83
CA LEU A 61 -7.55 -26.17 -12.39
C LEU A 61 -7.65 -27.67 -12.05
N GLY A 62 -8.09 -27.99 -10.82
CA GLY A 62 -8.25 -29.36 -10.35
C GLY A 62 -9.52 -30.07 -10.87
N SER A 63 -10.50 -29.32 -11.36
CA SER A 63 -11.73 -29.90 -11.89
C SER A 63 -11.49 -30.58 -13.25
N LYS A 64 -12.05 -31.79 -13.42
CA LYS A 64 -12.05 -32.51 -14.70
C LYS A 64 -13.28 -32.22 -15.55
N ASP A 65 -14.35 -31.71 -14.93
CA ASP A 65 -15.65 -31.51 -15.56
C ASP A 65 -15.80 -30.12 -16.19
N ILE A 66 -14.79 -29.25 -16.02
CA ILE A 66 -14.77 -27.90 -16.59
C ILE A 66 -14.02 -27.92 -17.91
N ASP A 67 -14.76 -27.73 -19.00
CA ASP A 67 -14.18 -27.45 -20.31
C ASP A 67 -13.37 -26.16 -20.27
N GLN A 68 -12.23 -26.15 -20.97
CA GLN A 68 -11.31 -25.00 -21.01
C GLN A 68 -10.80 -24.55 -19.63
N ARG A 69 -10.74 -25.44 -18.63
CA ARG A 69 -10.22 -25.14 -17.28
C ARG A 69 -8.92 -24.35 -17.26
N GLU A 70 -7.98 -24.62 -18.17
CA GLU A 70 -6.71 -23.87 -18.26
C GLU A 70 -6.92 -22.40 -18.62
N LEU A 71 -7.87 -22.08 -19.51
CA LEU A 71 -8.19 -20.71 -19.88
C LEU A 71 -8.85 -19.97 -18.71
N TYR A 72 -9.78 -20.61 -18.01
CA TYR A 72 -10.42 -20.01 -16.84
C TYR A 72 -9.45 -19.81 -15.68
N SER A 73 -8.58 -20.79 -15.40
CA SER A 73 -7.49 -20.65 -14.45
C SER A 73 -6.52 -19.54 -14.86
N PHE A 74 -6.21 -19.39 -16.16
CA PHE A 74 -5.41 -18.28 -16.67
C PHE A 74 -6.07 -16.91 -16.42
N ILE A 75 -7.38 -16.79 -16.66
CA ILE A 75 -8.15 -15.57 -16.38
C ILE A 75 -8.11 -15.23 -14.88
N ILE A 76 -8.37 -16.22 -14.01
CA ILE A 76 -8.30 -16.03 -12.56
C ILE A 76 -6.87 -15.66 -12.14
N GLY A 77 -5.86 -16.27 -12.76
CA GLY A 77 -4.46 -15.93 -12.59
C GLY A 77 -4.16 -14.46 -12.87
N CYS A 78 -4.67 -13.95 -13.99
CA CYS A 78 -4.56 -12.54 -14.36
C CYS A 78 -5.24 -11.62 -13.34
N VAL A 79 -6.43 -11.98 -12.86
CA VAL A 79 -7.14 -11.24 -11.80
C VAL A 79 -6.33 -11.22 -10.50
N GLY A 80 -5.81 -12.37 -10.08
CA GLY A 80 -4.96 -12.51 -8.90
C GLY A 80 -3.68 -11.68 -8.99
N LEU A 81 -3.08 -11.60 -10.19
CA LEU A 81 -1.93 -10.74 -10.47
C LEU A 81 -2.30 -9.26 -10.31
N VAL A 82 -3.42 -8.80 -10.88
CA VAL A 82 -3.87 -7.41 -10.74
C VAL A 82 -4.13 -7.05 -9.28
N PHE A 83 -4.81 -7.91 -8.52
CA PHE A 83 -5.04 -7.68 -7.09
C PHE A 83 -3.75 -7.62 -6.29
N SER A 84 -2.80 -8.51 -6.55
CA SER A 84 -1.49 -8.52 -5.86
C SER A 84 -0.64 -7.31 -6.24
N TRP A 85 -0.67 -6.88 -7.50
CA TRP A 85 0.00 -5.66 -7.96
C TRP A 85 -0.59 -4.42 -7.29
N SER A 86 -1.91 -4.31 -7.29
CA SER A 86 -2.64 -3.23 -6.63
C SER A 86 -2.31 -3.18 -5.15
N TRP A 87 -2.31 -4.34 -4.48
CA TRP A 87 -1.96 -4.45 -3.07
C TRP A 87 -0.54 -3.95 -2.78
N PHE A 88 0.43 -4.36 -3.61
CA PHE A 88 1.81 -3.88 -3.50
C PHE A 88 1.92 -2.36 -3.65
N LEU A 89 1.25 -1.76 -4.64
CA LEU A 89 1.24 -0.32 -4.84
C LEU A 89 0.55 0.43 -3.69
N VAL A 90 -0.60 -0.06 -3.21
CA VAL A 90 -1.33 0.52 -2.08
C VAL A 90 -0.51 0.44 -0.79
N ASN A 91 0.24 -0.63 -0.56
CA ASN A 91 1.16 -0.74 0.57
C ASN A 91 2.26 0.32 0.52
N ARG A 92 2.77 0.65 -0.67
CA ARG A 92 3.75 1.73 -0.87
C ARG A 92 3.14 3.11 -0.66
N GLY A 93 1.96 3.36 -1.22
CA GLY A 93 1.25 4.63 -1.05
C GLY A 93 0.85 4.90 0.40
N SER A 94 0.38 3.87 1.12
CA SER A 94 0.03 4.00 2.54
C SER A 94 1.25 4.33 3.38
N LYS A 95 2.38 3.66 3.12
CA LYS A 95 3.64 3.93 3.81
C LYS A 95 4.13 5.35 3.58
N TYR A 96 4.04 5.85 2.35
CA TYR A 96 4.40 7.23 2.01
C TYR A 96 3.63 8.25 2.87
N TRP A 97 2.31 8.08 3.01
CA TRP A 97 1.50 8.98 3.83
C TRP A 97 1.76 8.84 5.34
N GLN A 98 2.00 7.61 5.82
CA GLN A 98 2.42 7.40 7.21
C GLN A 98 3.74 8.13 7.52
N GLU A 99 4.76 7.97 6.69
CA GLU A 99 6.05 8.65 6.84
C GLU A 99 5.89 10.18 6.77
N ASN A 100 4.99 10.69 5.92
CA ASN A 100 4.67 12.12 5.88
C ASN A 100 4.16 12.63 7.23
N TRP A 101 3.19 11.95 7.85
CA TRP A 101 2.63 12.36 9.14
C TRP A 101 3.60 12.14 10.30
N GLU A 102 4.41 11.08 10.28
CA GLU A 102 5.52 10.91 11.21
C GLU A 102 6.51 12.07 11.14
N ASN A 103 6.85 12.55 9.93
CA ASN A 103 7.70 13.71 9.75
C ASN A 103 7.05 15.01 10.27
N HIS A 104 5.73 15.18 10.12
CA HIS A 104 5.02 16.30 10.74
C HIS A 104 5.10 16.25 12.27
N VAL A 105 4.87 15.09 12.89
CA VAL A 105 5.01 14.90 14.34
C VAL A 105 6.42 15.22 14.79
N ASN A 106 7.44 14.69 14.10
CA ASN A 106 8.85 14.98 14.39
C ASN A 106 9.16 16.49 14.37
N MET A 107 8.52 17.27 13.50
CA MET A 107 8.76 18.71 13.41
C MET A 107 8.02 19.53 14.48
N LEU A 108 6.94 18.98 15.05
CA LEU A 108 6.03 19.68 15.96
C LEU A 108 6.25 19.33 17.45
N GLU A 109 6.75 18.14 17.75
CA GLU A 109 6.77 17.61 19.12
C GLU A 109 7.71 18.35 20.09
N ASP A 110 8.88 18.80 19.62
CA ASP A 110 9.96 19.27 20.49
C ASP A 110 9.53 20.44 21.38
N SER A 111 8.70 21.34 20.84
CA SER A 111 8.23 22.53 21.53
C SER A 111 6.99 22.31 22.40
N VAL A 112 6.36 21.12 22.35
CA VAL A 112 5.09 20.84 23.05
C VAL A 112 5.25 19.72 24.07
N ILE A 113 5.78 18.57 23.64
CA ILE A 113 5.88 17.35 24.45
C ILE A 113 7.33 16.83 24.56
N GLY A 114 8.29 17.57 24.01
CA GLY A 114 9.68 17.12 23.87
C GLY A 114 9.86 16.07 22.77
N PRO A 115 11.06 15.45 22.67
CA PRO A 115 11.42 14.55 21.57
C PRO A 115 10.88 13.12 21.78
N LEU A 116 9.60 12.98 22.10
CA LEU A 116 8.98 11.71 22.49
C LEU A 116 9.04 10.67 21.36
N TYR A 117 8.69 11.05 20.13
CA TYR A 117 8.67 10.19 18.96
C TYR A 117 10.07 9.92 18.39
N LYS A 118 11.00 10.87 18.55
CA LYS A 118 12.40 10.70 18.18
C LYS A 118 13.17 9.78 19.13
N THR A 119 12.76 9.74 20.40
CA THR A 119 13.48 8.99 21.43
C THR A 119 13.04 7.54 21.45
N ARG A 120 13.98 6.61 21.21
CA ARG A 120 13.72 5.18 21.23
C ARG A 120 14.41 4.55 22.43
N LEU A 121 13.61 3.93 23.29
CA LEU A 121 14.10 3.12 24.40
C LEU A 121 14.31 1.69 23.92
N GLN A 122 15.44 1.09 24.28
CA GLN A 122 15.79 -0.28 23.90
C GLN A 122 16.08 -1.08 25.15
N ARG A 123 15.82 -2.40 25.09
CA ARG A 123 16.24 -3.30 26.17
C ARG A 123 17.77 -3.28 26.28
N PRO A 124 18.32 -3.49 27.50
CA PRO A 124 19.73 -3.83 27.67
C PRO A 124 20.09 -5.04 26.80
N LYS A 125 21.38 -5.20 26.47
CA LYS A 125 21.86 -6.37 25.73
C LYS A 125 21.56 -7.62 26.55
N ASP A 126 20.90 -8.58 25.92
CA ASP A 126 20.65 -9.90 26.47
C ASP A 126 21.70 -10.88 25.94
N ASP A 127 22.15 -11.79 26.80
CA ASP A 127 23.17 -12.79 26.48
C ASP A 127 22.54 -14.10 25.95
N ASP A 128 21.22 -14.28 26.12
CA ASP A 128 20.52 -15.43 25.56
C ASP A 128 20.36 -15.31 24.03
N ILE A 129 21.03 -16.21 23.31
CA ILE A 129 21.02 -16.31 21.86
C ILE A 129 19.61 -16.69 21.34
N VAL A 130 18.87 -17.51 22.09
CA VAL A 130 17.52 -17.93 21.71
C VAL A 130 16.56 -16.75 21.80
N GLU A 131 16.61 -15.99 22.91
CA GLU A 131 15.83 -14.77 23.05
C GLU A 131 16.23 -13.74 21.99
N LYS A 132 17.52 -13.57 21.73
CA LYS A 132 18.00 -12.61 20.72
C LYS A 132 17.54 -12.91 19.30
N ILE A 133 17.40 -14.19 18.92
CA ILE A 133 17.14 -14.59 17.53
C ILE A 133 15.66 -14.92 17.28
N ILE A 134 14.97 -15.57 18.23
CA ILE A 134 13.66 -16.18 17.98
C ILE A 134 12.52 -15.42 18.65
N THR A 135 12.65 -15.10 19.95
CA THR A 135 11.50 -14.62 20.75
C THR A 135 11.59 -13.14 21.14
N GLY A 136 12.77 -12.53 21.01
CA GLY A 136 13.04 -11.16 21.42
C GLY A 136 12.54 -10.10 20.44
N PRO A 137 12.37 -8.85 20.90
CA PRO A 137 11.89 -7.76 20.07
C PRO A 137 12.94 -7.33 19.03
N ALA A 138 12.50 -7.12 17.79
CA ALA A 138 13.36 -6.66 16.69
C ALA A 138 12.83 -5.36 16.06
N GLN A 139 13.74 -4.53 15.53
CA GLN A 139 13.42 -3.24 14.88
C GLN A 139 12.94 -3.45 13.44
N LEU A 140 11.85 -4.20 13.28
CA LEU A 140 11.30 -4.54 11.99
C LEU A 140 10.19 -3.58 11.60
N SER A 141 10.26 -3.07 10.36
CA SER A 141 9.17 -2.27 9.81
C SER A 141 8.08 -3.20 9.31
N VAL A 142 6.98 -3.26 10.04
CA VAL A 142 5.82 -4.10 9.71
C VAL A 142 5.30 -3.79 8.30
N SER A 143 5.30 -2.52 7.89
CA SER A 143 4.89 -2.13 6.55
C SER A 143 5.83 -2.60 5.44
N LYS A 144 7.15 -2.66 5.68
CA LYS A 144 8.12 -3.24 4.70
C LYS A 144 7.95 -4.74 4.57
N ILE A 145 7.72 -5.46 5.67
CA ILE A 145 7.48 -6.90 5.64
C ILE A 145 6.26 -7.20 4.77
N ASN A 146 5.17 -6.49 4.99
CA ASN A 146 3.95 -6.69 4.22
C ASN A 146 4.11 -6.32 2.72
N GLN A 147 4.95 -5.32 2.41
CA GLN A 147 5.33 -5.03 1.01
C GLN A 147 6.05 -6.23 0.38
N TRP A 148 6.99 -6.86 1.09
CA TRP A 148 7.64 -8.08 0.63
C TRP A 148 6.67 -9.24 0.44
N VAL A 149 5.73 -9.45 1.37
CA VAL A 149 4.68 -10.47 1.23
C VAL A 149 3.87 -10.20 -0.05
N SER A 150 3.39 -8.97 -0.25
CA SER A 150 2.62 -8.63 -1.46
C SER A 150 3.40 -8.81 -2.76
N PHE A 151 4.70 -8.52 -2.74
CA PHE A 151 5.59 -8.74 -3.89
C PHE A 151 5.83 -10.23 -4.15
N PHE A 152 6.02 -11.03 -3.11
CA PHE A 152 6.14 -12.48 -3.22
C PHE A 152 4.86 -13.12 -3.78
N THR A 153 3.68 -12.69 -3.29
CA THR A 153 2.39 -13.15 -3.82
C THR A 153 2.22 -12.80 -5.30
N LEU A 154 2.66 -11.61 -5.72
CA LEU A 154 2.67 -11.22 -7.14
C LEU A 154 3.52 -12.18 -7.99
N ILE A 155 4.71 -12.56 -7.51
CA ILE A 155 5.58 -13.53 -8.19
C ILE A 155 4.90 -14.89 -8.31
N ILE A 156 4.25 -15.36 -7.24
CA ILE A 156 3.47 -16.62 -7.28
C ILE A 156 2.41 -16.56 -8.37
N TRP A 157 1.65 -15.48 -8.48
CA TRP A 157 0.65 -15.35 -9.54
C TRP A 157 1.28 -15.37 -10.94
N GLY A 158 2.46 -14.79 -11.12
CA GLY A 158 3.23 -14.90 -12.36
C GLY A 158 3.54 -16.36 -12.72
N PHE A 159 4.02 -17.16 -11.74
CA PHE A 159 4.27 -18.58 -11.94
C PHE A 159 3.00 -19.40 -12.21
N LEU A 160 1.89 -19.09 -11.53
CA LEU A 160 0.61 -19.76 -11.76
C LEU A 160 0.02 -19.43 -13.14
N ILE A 161 0.17 -18.19 -13.61
CA ILE A 161 -0.20 -17.84 -14.98
C ILE A 161 0.65 -18.65 -15.96
N TYR A 162 1.97 -18.69 -15.75
CA TYR A 162 2.89 -19.44 -16.61
C TYR A 162 2.54 -20.93 -16.67
N SER A 163 2.18 -21.56 -15.54
CA SER A 163 1.83 -22.99 -15.51
C SER A 163 0.54 -23.33 -16.27
N THR A 164 -0.31 -22.35 -16.56
CA THR A 164 -1.53 -22.53 -17.36
C THR A 164 -1.30 -22.28 -18.86
N LEU A 165 -0.12 -21.83 -19.28
CA LEU A 165 0.20 -21.62 -20.69
C LEU A 165 0.51 -22.95 -21.39
N PRO A 166 0.08 -23.13 -22.64
CA PRO A 166 0.48 -24.30 -23.42
C PRO A 166 2.00 -24.28 -23.65
N PRO A 167 2.61 -25.45 -23.92
CA PRO A 167 4.03 -25.51 -24.27
C PRO A 167 4.34 -24.58 -25.45
N PHE A 168 5.43 -23.81 -25.31
CA PHE A 168 5.92 -22.88 -26.32
C PHE A 168 6.54 -23.66 -27.50
N LEU A 169 5.68 -24.24 -28.33
CA LEU A 169 6.05 -24.85 -29.60
C LEU A 169 5.77 -23.84 -30.72
N VAL A 170 6.69 -23.74 -31.69
CA VAL A 170 6.57 -22.81 -32.84
C VAL A 170 5.30 -23.07 -33.67
N SER A 171 4.76 -24.29 -33.59
CA SER A 171 3.52 -24.73 -34.24
C SER A 171 2.26 -24.65 -33.36
N ALA A 172 2.38 -24.25 -32.08
CA ALA A 172 1.23 -24.19 -31.19
C ALA A 172 0.33 -22.99 -31.55
N PRO A 173 -0.99 -23.19 -31.72
CA PRO A 173 -1.92 -22.09 -31.96
C PRO A 173 -2.01 -21.24 -30.69
N VAL A 174 -1.38 -20.06 -30.71
CA VAL A 174 -1.51 -19.10 -29.62
C VAL A 174 -2.95 -18.60 -29.60
N SER A 175 -3.67 -18.84 -28.50
CA SER A 175 -5.04 -18.36 -28.33
C SER A 175 -5.05 -16.82 -28.30
N PHE A 176 -5.65 -16.20 -29.32
CA PHE A 176 -5.82 -14.74 -29.40
C PHE A 176 -6.46 -14.16 -28.13
N LEU A 177 -7.42 -14.88 -27.55
CA LEU A 177 -8.10 -14.48 -26.32
C LEU A 177 -7.13 -14.35 -25.13
N ARG A 178 -6.18 -15.28 -24.97
CA ARG A 178 -5.16 -15.21 -23.91
C ARG A 178 -4.26 -13.99 -24.08
N ILE A 179 -3.87 -13.66 -25.32
CA ILE A 179 -3.07 -12.46 -25.63
C ILE A 179 -3.85 -11.20 -25.24
N VAL A 180 -5.12 -11.10 -25.62
CA VAL A 180 -5.96 -9.93 -25.31
C VAL A 180 -6.12 -9.75 -23.80
N ILE A 181 -6.42 -10.82 -23.06
CA ILE A 181 -6.58 -10.79 -21.60
C ILE A 181 -5.27 -10.39 -20.91
N PHE A 182 -4.15 -10.97 -21.32
CA PHE A 182 -2.85 -10.64 -20.74
C PHE A 182 -2.44 -9.20 -21.09
N GLY A 183 -2.66 -8.76 -22.33
CA GLY A 183 -2.41 -7.39 -22.76
C GLY A 183 -3.22 -6.39 -21.94
N ALA A 184 -4.52 -6.65 -21.73
CA ALA A 184 -5.37 -5.84 -20.87
C ALA A 184 -4.89 -5.82 -19.41
N THR A 185 -4.45 -6.97 -18.90
CA THR A 185 -3.88 -7.11 -17.54
C THR A 185 -2.65 -6.23 -17.35
N ILE A 186 -1.69 -6.31 -18.28
CA ILE A 186 -0.47 -5.49 -18.26
C ILE A 186 -0.82 -4.01 -18.43
N LEU A 187 -1.74 -3.66 -19.34
CA LEU A 187 -2.20 -2.29 -19.53
C LEU A 187 -2.77 -1.70 -18.24
N VAL A 188 -3.63 -2.43 -17.52
CA VAL A 188 -4.19 -2.00 -16.23
C VAL A 188 -3.08 -1.78 -15.21
N CYS A 189 -2.12 -2.71 -15.09
CA CYS A 189 -0.98 -2.57 -14.17
C CYS A 189 -0.12 -1.34 -14.48
N ILE A 190 0.09 -1.03 -15.77
CA ILE A 190 0.80 0.18 -16.21
C ILE A 190 0.00 1.44 -15.90
N MET A 191 -1.31 1.44 -16.20
CA MET A 191 -2.21 2.56 -15.91
C MET A 191 -2.22 2.90 -14.42
N MET A 192 -2.20 1.90 -13.53
CA MET A 192 -2.10 2.11 -12.08
C MET A 192 -0.83 2.89 -11.70
N CYS A 193 0.31 2.60 -12.33
CA CYS A 193 1.57 3.31 -12.08
C CYS A 193 1.58 4.75 -12.60
N TRP A 194 0.95 4.99 -13.74
CA TRP A 194 0.97 6.31 -14.40
C TRP A 194 -0.14 7.24 -13.90
N LYS A 195 -1.37 6.75 -13.84
CA LYS A 195 -2.56 7.52 -13.48
C LYS A 195 -2.90 7.45 -11.98
N GLY A 196 -2.29 6.53 -11.23
CA GLY A 196 -2.50 6.40 -9.78
C GLY A 196 -1.66 7.35 -8.91
N LYS A 197 -0.83 8.23 -9.49
CA LYS A 197 0.01 9.16 -8.73
C LYS A 197 -0.83 10.31 -8.15
N SER A 198 -0.60 10.63 -6.88
CA SER A 198 -1.20 11.80 -6.22
C SER A 198 -0.83 13.10 -6.95
N HIS A 199 -1.81 13.99 -7.15
CA HIS A 199 -1.59 15.29 -7.76
C HIS A 199 -0.83 16.24 -6.81
N VAL A 200 0.23 16.88 -7.33
CA VAL A 200 1.13 17.76 -6.56
C VAL A 200 0.93 19.25 -6.91
N PHE A 201 0.17 19.59 -7.95
CA PHE A 201 0.04 20.96 -8.48
C PHE A 201 -1.25 21.69 -8.06
N SER A 202 -1.23 23.02 -8.22
CA SER A 202 -2.22 24.02 -7.75
C SER A 202 -3.68 23.65 -8.01
N TYR A 203 -4.43 23.47 -6.92
CA TYR A 203 -5.89 23.35 -6.94
C TYR A 203 -6.50 24.75 -7.16
N THR A 204 -6.96 25.06 -8.37
CA THR A 204 -7.91 26.17 -8.56
C THR A 204 -9.30 25.64 -8.21
N HIS A 205 -9.82 26.01 -7.04
CA HIS A 205 -11.18 25.64 -6.65
C HIS A 205 -12.19 26.48 -7.43
N ILE A 206 -13.04 25.84 -8.23
CA ILE A 206 -14.18 26.49 -8.87
C ILE A 206 -15.39 26.35 -7.94
N MET A 207 -15.70 27.41 -7.19
CA MET A 207 -16.92 27.47 -6.37
C MET A 207 -18.12 27.74 -7.29
N ARG A 208 -19.14 26.87 -7.24
CA ARG A 208 -20.45 27.11 -7.85
C ARG A 208 -21.51 27.17 -6.76
N SER A 209 -22.26 28.27 -6.67
CA SER A 209 -23.38 28.40 -5.75
C SER A 209 -24.71 28.38 -6.51
N ARG A 210 -25.75 27.80 -5.89
CA ARG A 210 -27.14 27.87 -6.37
C ARG A 210 -27.89 28.89 -5.53
N LYS A 211 -28.62 29.80 -6.17
CA LYS A 211 -29.65 30.60 -5.48
C LYS A 211 -30.91 29.75 -5.31
N ALA A 212 -31.29 29.47 -4.07
CA ALA A 212 -32.62 28.93 -3.76
C ALA A 212 -33.56 30.11 -3.49
N ARG A 213 -34.72 30.16 -4.16
CA ARG A 213 -35.84 30.99 -3.72
C ARG A 213 -36.68 30.16 -2.76
N ILE A 214 -36.83 30.63 -1.54
CA ILE A 214 -37.82 30.12 -0.60
C ILE A 214 -39.14 30.80 -1.00
N GLN A 215 -40.15 30.00 -1.35
CA GLN A 215 -41.52 30.48 -1.60
C GLN A 215 -42.29 30.53 -0.30
#